data_AF-A0A8T4E9N5-F1
#
_entry.id   AF-A0A8T4E9N5-F1
#
_cell.length_a   1.000
_cell.length_b   1.000
_cell.length_c   1.000
_cell.angle_alpha   90.00
_cell.angle_beta   90.00
_cell.angle_gamma   90.00
#
_symmetry.space_group_name_H-M   'P 1'
#
loop_
_entity.id
_entity.type
_entity.pdbx_description
1 polymer ?
#
loop_
_entity_poly.entity_id
_entity_poly.type
_entity_poly.pdbx_seq_one_letter_code
_entity_poly.pdbx_strand_id
1 'polypeptide(L)'
;MPESYDLGTLTVIGHDVEKLTQALNIPDDRFDDLVNLARRAWEYEDTISESIEFIAKNAKGSELVLTLVFFGRIWEDNQKEEEE
;
A
#
# COMPACT_ATOMS: atom_id res chain seq x y z
N MET A 1 -5.37 14.48 14.28
CA MET A 1 -4.47 15.14 13.31
C MET A 1 -4.81 14.57 11.95
N PRO A 2 -4.77 15.29 10.82
CA PRO A 2 -4.97 14.62 9.53
C PRO A 2 -3.82 13.62 9.39
N GLU A 3 -4.15 12.33 9.43
CA GLU A 3 -3.18 11.26 9.28
C GLU A 3 -2.71 11.30 7.82
N SER A 4 -1.40 11.47 7.65
CA SER A 4 -0.74 11.45 6.35
C SER A 4 0.00 10.13 6.22
N TYR A 5 -0.23 9.43 5.11
CA TYR A 5 0.46 8.18 4.80
C TYR A 5 1.60 8.47 3.85
N ASP A 6 2.81 8.14 4.31
CA ASP A 6 3.98 8.07 3.45
C ASP A 6 4.07 6.66 2.85
N LEU A 7 3.86 6.60 1.54
CA LEU A 7 3.96 5.38 0.72
C LEU A 7 5.14 5.50 -0.26
N GLY A 8 6.17 6.25 0.11
CA GLY A 8 7.29 6.56 -0.76
C GLY A 8 7.01 7.78 -1.63
N THR A 9 6.91 7.61 -2.95
CA THR A 9 6.63 8.75 -3.85
C THR A 9 5.19 9.29 -3.79
N LEU A 10 4.34 8.72 -2.93
CA LEU A 10 2.95 9.14 -2.76
C LEU A 10 2.68 9.46 -1.28
N THR A 11 2.37 10.73 -1.01
CA THR A 11 1.77 11.14 0.26
C THR A 11 0.26 11.17 0.11
N VAL A 12 -0.47 10.33 0.85
CA VAL A 12 -1.93 10.37 0.91
C VAL A 12 -2.32 11.17 2.15
N ILE A 13 -3.04 12.27 1.96
CA ILE A 13 -3.55 13.11 3.04
C ILE A 13 -4.93 12.56 3.45
N GLY A 14 -5.30 12.61 4.74
CA GLY A 14 -6.56 12.01 5.24
C GLY A 14 -7.84 12.32 4.44
N HIS A 15 -7.97 13.50 3.82
CA HIS A 15 -9.12 13.81 2.94
C HIS A 15 -9.15 12.99 1.64
N ASP A 16 -7.99 12.53 1.15
CA ASP A 16 -7.90 11.63 0.00
C ASP A 16 -8.11 10.17 0.40
N VAL A 17 -7.84 9.80 1.66
CA VAL A 17 -8.20 8.49 2.23
C VAL A 17 -9.71 8.30 2.20
N GLU A 18 -10.48 9.23 2.76
CA GLU A 18 -11.95 9.17 2.79
C GLU A 18 -12.57 9.05 1.39
N LYS A 19 -11.99 9.72 0.39
CA LYS A 19 -12.46 9.63 -1.01
C LYS A 19 -12.18 8.26 -1.61
N LEU A 20 -11.01 7.69 -1.34
CA LEU A 20 -10.61 6.38 -1.85
C LEU A 20 -11.44 5.27 -1.20
N THR A 21 -11.63 5.31 0.11
CA THR A 21 -12.41 4.32 0.85
C THR A 21 -13.89 4.34 0.44
N GLN A 22 -14.48 5.53 0.27
CA GLN A 22 -15.83 5.69 -0.30
C GLN A 22 -15.94 5.15 -1.73
N ALA A 23 -15.00 5.46 -2.61
CA ALA A 23 -15.02 5.00 -4.00
C ALA A 23 -14.88 3.47 -4.12
N LEU A 24 -14.12 2.86 -3.22
CA LEU A 24 -13.89 1.42 -3.18
C LEU A 24 -14.91 0.68 -2.31
N ASN A 25 -15.82 1.42 -1.65
CA ASN A 25 -16.81 0.91 -0.71
C ASN A 25 -16.19 0.01 0.37
N ILE A 26 -15.07 0.48 0.95
CA ILE A 26 -14.39 -0.16 2.08
C ILE A 26 -14.46 0.74 3.31
N PRO A 27 -14.40 0.19 4.53
CA PRO A 27 -14.27 0.97 5.76
C PRO A 27 -12.99 1.84 5.76
N ASP A 28 -13.01 2.98 6.44
CA ASP A 28 -11.84 3.89 6.48
C ASP A 28 -10.63 3.26 7.19
N ASP A 29 -10.88 2.52 8.28
CA ASP A 29 -9.88 1.73 9.00
C ASP A 29 -9.26 0.63 8.13
N ARG A 30 -9.94 0.22 7.06
CA ARG A 30 -9.39 -0.73 6.11
C ARG A 30 -8.23 -0.16 5.31
N PHE A 31 -8.17 1.16 5.13
CA PHE A 31 -7.07 1.79 4.40
C PHE A 31 -5.72 1.52 5.08
N ASP A 32 -5.68 1.65 6.41
CA ASP A 32 -4.50 1.35 7.23
C ASP A 32 -4.03 -0.08 7.07
N ASP A 33 -4.97 -1.02 7.12
CA ASP A 33 -4.68 -2.44 6.93
C ASP A 33 -4.03 -2.70 5.57
N LEU A 34 -4.49 -2.03 4.51
CA LEU A 34 -3.95 -2.21 3.16
C LEU A 34 -2.55 -1.59 3.01
N VAL A 35 -2.30 -0.44 3.63
CA VAL A 35 -0.96 0.15 3.70
C VAL A 35 0.00 -0.77 4.46
N ASN A 36 -0.43 -1.27 5.62
CA ASN A 36 0.36 -2.20 6.41
C ASN A 36 0.61 -3.52 5.67
N LEU A 37 -0.36 -4.01 4.91
CA LEU A 37 -0.20 -5.21 4.08
C LEU A 37 0.86 -5.00 3.00
N ALA A 38 0.87 -3.84 2.34
CA ALA A 38 1.87 -3.49 1.33
C ALA A 38 3.29 -3.39 1.94
N ARG A 39 3.44 -2.77 3.11
CA ARG A 39 4.72 -2.69 3.84
C ARG A 39 5.23 -4.08 4.22
N ARG A 40 4.36 -4.94 4.74
CA ARG A 40 4.73 -6.32 5.07
C ARG A 40 5.13 -7.12 3.84
N ALA A 41 4.48 -6.91 2.69
CA ALA A 41 4.86 -7.59 1.45
C ALA A 41 6.29 -7.25 1.01
N TRP A 42 6.75 -6.02 1.31
CA TRP A 42 8.14 -5.61 1.11
C TRP A 42 9.10 -6.24 2.13
N GLU A 43 8.74 -6.25 3.42
CA GLU A 43 9.62 -6.75 4.48
C GLU A 43 9.79 -8.28 4.52
N TYR A 44 8.78 -9.05 4.08
CA TYR A 44 8.72 -10.49 4.33
C TYR A 44 9.25 -11.37 3.20
N GLU A 45 9.42 -10.83 1.98
CA GLU A 45 9.63 -11.65 0.79
C GLU A 45 10.89 -11.18 0.03
N ASP A 46 11.69 -12.13 -0.45
CA ASP A 46 13.00 -11.87 -1.07
C ASP A 46 12.87 -11.38 -2.52
N THR A 47 11.71 -11.60 -3.13
CA THR A 47 11.44 -11.24 -4.53
C THR A 47 10.10 -10.53 -4.71
N ILE A 48 10.03 -9.68 -5.73
CA ILE A 48 8.79 -9.01 -6.14
C ILE A 48 7.65 -10.02 -6.40
N SER A 49 7.97 -11.17 -6.99
CA SER A 49 7.00 -12.24 -7.24
C SER A 49 6.38 -12.79 -5.96
N GLU A 50 7.19 -13.00 -4.92
CA GLU A 50 6.74 -13.50 -3.63
C GLU A 50 5.93 -12.43 -2.89
N SER A 51 6.35 -11.16 -2.94
CA SER A 51 5.56 -10.03 -2.41
C SER A 51 4.17 -9.94 -3.05
N ILE A 52 4.08 -10.12 -4.38
CA ILE A 52 2.79 -10.14 -5.10
C ILE A 52 1.95 -11.34 -4.67
N GLU A 53 2.55 -12.52 -4.53
CA GLU A 53 1.85 -13.73 -4.06
C GLU A 53 1.30 -13.53 -2.64
N PHE A 54 2.09 -12.94 -1.75
CA PHE A 54 1.68 -12.61 -0.39
C PHE A 54 0.48 -11.67 -0.38
N ILE A 55 0.50 -10.60 -1.19
CA ILE A 55 -0.63 -9.66 -1.29
C ILE A 55 -1.87 -10.39 -1.84
N ALA A 56 -1.72 -11.20 -2.89
CA ALA A 56 -2.83 -11.92 -3.52
C ALA A 56 -3.49 -12.95 -2.59
N LYS A 57 -2.75 -13.49 -1.61
CA LYS A 57 -3.30 -14.37 -0.57
C LYS A 57 -4.12 -13.62 0.49
N ASN A 58 -3.82 -12.34 0.72
CA ASN A 58 -4.36 -11.56 1.84
C ASN A 58 -5.35 -10.46 1.44
N ALA A 59 -5.42 -10.08 0.16
CA ALA A 59 -6.35 -9.09 -0.38
C ALA A 59 -7.02 -9.58 -1.66
N LYS A 60 -8.24 -9.09 -1.94
CA LYS A 60 -9.03 -9.47 -3.13
C LYS A 60 -9.74 -8.26 -3.73
N GLY A 61 -10.15 -8.37 -4.99
CA GLY A 61 -10.95 -7.35 -5.66
C GLY A 61 -10.26 -5.98 -5.68
N SER A 62 -10.98 -4.93 -5.28
CA SER A 62 -10.48 -3.56 -5.20
C SER A 62 -9.32 -3.40 -4.21
N GLU A 63 -9.36 -4.11 -3.07
CA GLU A 63 -8.31 -4.08 -2.06
C GLU A 63 -6.98 -4.59 -2.63
N LEU A 64 -7.02 -5.69 -3.39
CA LEU A 64 -5.83 -6.24 -4.06
C LEU A 64 -5.18 -5.21 -4.98
N VAL A 65 -5.99 -4.54 -5.81
CA VAL A 65 -5.48 -3.52 -6.74
C VAL A 65 -4.85 -2.36 -5.97
N LEU A 66 -5.52 -1.87 -4.92
CA LEU A 66 -5.03 -0.76 -4.12
C LEU A 66 -3.74 -1.11 -3.38
N THR A 67 -3.65 -2.30 -2.77
CA THR A 67 -2.43 -2.77 -2.09
C THR A 67 -1.27 -2.94 -3.06
N LEU A 68 -1.50 -3.42 -4.29
CA LEU A 68 -0.45 -3.51 -5.31
C LEU A 68 0.06 -2.12 -5.72
N VAL A 69 -0.81 -1.11 -5.80
CA VAL A 69 -0.41 0.28 -6.05
C VAL A 69 0.46 0.80 -4.91
N PHE A 70 0.06 0.58 -3.65
CA PHE A 70 0.86 0.98 -2.49
C PHE A 70 2.22 0.28 -2.46
N PHE A 71 2.24 -1.03 -2.72
CA PHE A 71 3.46 -1.82 -2.78
C PHE A 71 4.43 -1.28 -3.84
N GLY A 72 3.94 -1.00 -5.05
CA GLY A 72 4.77 -0.43 -6.12
C GLY A 72 5.40 0.92 -5.76
N ARG A 73 4.71 1.74 -4.96
CA ARG A 73 5.20 3.05 -4.51
C ARG A 73 6.27 2.94 -3.42
N ILE A 74 6.06 2.01 -2.47
CA ILE A 74 7.05 1.67 -1.45
C ILE A 74 8.31 1.10 -2.10
N TRP A 75 8.16 0.24 -3.10
CA TRP A 75 9.28 -0.37 -3.82
C TRP A 75 10.14 0.68 -4.56
N GLU A 76 9.50 1.64 -5.24
CA GLU A 76 10.19 2.73 -5.94
C GLU A 76 11.04 3.60 -5.01
N ASP A 77 10.58 3.79 -3.77
CA ASP A 77 11.25 4.62 -2.78
C ASP A 77 12.50 3.94 -2.21
N ASN A 78 12.38 2.67 -1.84
CA ASN A 78 13.52 1.89 -1.34
C ASN A 78 14.63 1.74 -2.39
N GLN A 79 14.28 1.62 -3.68
CA GLN A 79 15.28 1.60 -4.76
C GLN A 79 16.05 2.92 -4.89
N LYS A 80 15.43 4.06 -4.58
CA LYS A 80 16.11 5.36 -4.59
C LYS A 80 17.05 5.53 -3.41
N GLU A 81 16.70 4.99 -2.24
CA GLU A 81 17.59 4.99 -1.07
C GLU A 81 18.83 4.09 -1.25
N GLU A 82 18.72 3.01 -2.03
CA GLU A 82 19.86 2.13 -2.34
C GLU A 82 20.82 2.72 -3.39
N GLU A 83 20.37 3.68 -4.21
CA GLU A 83 21.15 4.33 -5.26
C GLU A 83 21.94 5.59 -4.78
N GLU A 84 21.72 6.07 -3.55
CA GLU A 84 22.46 7.20 -2.91
C GLU A 84 23.65 6.74 -2.03
#